data_AF-A0A397GHL0-F1
#
_entry.id   AF-A0A397GHL0-F1
#
_cell.length_a   1.000
_cell.length_b   1.000
_cell.length_c   1.000
_cell.angle_alpha   90.00
_cell.angle_beta   90.00
_cell.angle_gamma   90.00
#
_symmetry.space_group_name_H-M   'P 1'
#
loop_
_entity.id
_entity.type
_entity.pdbx_description
1 polymer ?
#
loop_
_entity_poly.entity_id
_entity_poly.type
_entity_poly.pdbx_seq_one_letter_code
_entity_poly.pdbx_strand_id
1 'polypeptide(L)' 'MDGPGDVKLGERLRYQFKGSTLDLWDWGTAEDHTQTIVTLPGSGVEPISNPKDNEDRPKVVIPASNIVEWTVVF' A
#
# COMPACT_ATOMS: atom_id res chain seq x y z
N MET A 1 -13.94 -8.72 8.70
CA MET A 1 -12.55 -9.13 8.41
C MET A 1 -12.11 -9.92 9.61
N ASP A 2 -12.18 -11.24 9.52
CA ASP A 2 -11.61 -12.13 10.54
C ASP A 2 -10.08 -12.02 10.40
N GLY A 3 -9.38 -11.63 11.46
CA GLY A 3 -7.92 -11.69 11.47
C GLY A 3 -7.45 -13.14 11.35
N PRO A 4 -6.16 -13.40 11.06
CA PRO A 4 -5.66 -14.75 11.21
C PRO A 4 -5.92 -15.17 12.67
N GLY A 5 -6.75 -16.21 12.87
CA GLY A 5 -7.00 -16.79 14.19
C GLY A 5 -5.70 -17.21 14.87
N ASP A 6 -5.75 -17.50 16.17
CA ASP A 6 -4.57 -17.81 16.98
C ASP A 6 -3.61 -18.76 16.26
N VAL A 7 -2.42 -18.25 15.96
CA VAL A 7 -1.38 -18.94 15.19
C VAL A 7 -0.72 -20.01 16.05
N LYS A 8 -0.61 -21.24 15.53
CA LYS A 8 -0.10 -22.40 16.27
C LYS A 8 1.40 -22.61 16.04
N LEU A 9 2.11 -23.12 17.05
CA LEU A 9 3.50 -23.54 16.91
C LEU A 9 3.64 -24.62 15.83
N GLY A 10 4.63 -24.48 14.95
CA GLY A 10 4.84 -25.40 13.83
C GLY A 10 3.85 -25.21 12.67
N GLU A 11 2.89 -24.29 12.77
CA GLU A 11 1.99 -23.96 11.68
C GLU A 11 2.75 -23.34 10.51
N ARG A 12 2.39 -23.76 9.30
CA ARG A 12 2.98 -23.24 8.07
C ARG A 12 2.04 -22.21 7.45
N LEU A 13 2.47 -20.96 7.45
CA LEU A 13 1.70 -19.84 6.93
C LEU A 13 2.22 -19.43 5.56
N ARG A 14 1.30 -18.94 4.72
CA ARG A 14 1.59 -18.42 3.39
C ARG A 14 0.98 -17.05 3.25
N TYR A 15 1.76 -16.11 2.77
CA TYR A 15 1.29 -14.77 2.47
C TYR A 15 1.66 -14.35 1.06
N GLN A 16 0.74 -13.66 0.42
CA GLN A 16 0.94 -13.09 -0.91
C GLN A 16 0.27 -11.74 -0.96
N PHE A 17 1.06 -10.70 -1.21
CA PHE A 17 0.52 -9.43 -1.66
C PHE A 17 -0.09 -9.63 -3.05
N LYS A 18 -1.39 -9.35 -3.20
CA LYS A 18 -2.18 -9.63 -4.41
C LYS A 18 -1.96 -8.63 -5.55
N GLY A 19 -1.07 -7.66 -5.34
CA GLY A 19 -0.90 -6.53 -6.24
C GLY A 19 -1.83 -5.39 -5.87
N SER A 20 -1.56 -4.21 -6.42
CA SER A 20 -2.40 -3.03 -6.31
C SER A 20 -2.11 -2.10 -7.47
N THR A 21 -3.06 -1.20 -7.74
CA THR A 21 -2.80 -0.01 -8.54
C THR A 21 -2.53 1.13 -7.57
N LEU A 22 -1.53 1.97 -7.89
CA LEU A 22 -1.23 3.15 -7.09
C LEU A 22 -1.73 4.38 -7.85
N ASP A 23 -2.84 4.95 -7.37
CA ASP A 23 -3.55 6.06 -8.03
C ASP A 23 -2.95 7.44 -7.68
N LEU A 24 -2.11 7.55 -6.64
CA LEU A 24 -1.44 8.78 -6.21
C LEU A 24 0.07 8.53 -6.16
N TRP A 25 0.75 8.60 -7.31
CA TRP A 25 2.20 8.50 -7.40
C TRP A 25 2.80 9.82 -7.87
N ASP A 26 2.99 10.73 -6.92
CA ASP A 26 3.74 11.95 -7.17
C ASP A 26 5.23 11.66 -6.87
N TRP A 27 6.09 11.83 -7.87
CA TRP A 27 7.54 11.56 -7.78
C TRP A 27 8.33 12.80 -8.17
N GLY A 28 9.51 12.98 -7.56
CA GLY A 28 10.28 14.20 -7.69
C GLY A 28 11.13 14.47 -6.46
N THR A 29 11.75 15.64 -6.46
CA THR A 29 12.49 16.19 -5.32
C THR A 29 11.53 16.78 -4.29
N ALA A 30 12.03 17.14 -3.11
CA ALA A 30 11.22 17.83 -2.11
C ALA A 30 10.66 19.17 -2.62
N GLU A 31 11.37 19.86 -3.53
CA GLU A 31 10.89 21.10 -4.17
C GLU A 31 9.67 20.86 -5.06
N ASP A 32 9.67 19.75 -5.82
CA ASP A 32 8.57 19.35 -6.71
C ASP A 32 7.28 19.05 -5.92
N HIS A 33 7.40 18.72 -4.63
CA HIS A 33 6.29 18.33 -3.76
C HIS A 33 5.95 19.36 -2.67
N THR A 34 6.45 20.59 -2.78
CA THR A 34 6.24 21.65 -1.76
C THR A 34 4.77 21.99 -1.51
N GLN A 35 3.86 21.63 -2.43
CA GLN A 35 2.42 21.85 -2.30
C GLN A 35 1.63 20.53 -2.15
N THR A 36 2.31 19.38 -2.05
CA THR A 36 1.68 18.07 -1.93
C THR A 36 1.25 17.83 -0.48
N ILE A 37 -0.06 17.74 -0.23
CA ILE A 37 -0.62 17.43 1.09
C ILE A 37 -1.07 15.97 1.09
N VAL A 38 -0.41 15.13 1.90
CA VAL A 38 -0.77 13.71 2.07
C VAL A 38 -1.56 13.53 3.36
N THR A 39 -2.81 13.09 3.23
CA THR A 39 -3.64 12.71 4.37
C THR A 39 -3.73 11.18 4.46
N LEU A 40 -3.38 10.62 5.61
CA LEU A 40 -3.50 9.19 5.86
C LEU A 40 -4.96 8.81 6.17
N PRO A 41 -5.48 7.70 5.60
CA PRO A 41 -6.79 7.18 5.99
C PRO A 41 -6.84 6.95 7.50
N GLY A 42 -7.80 7.59 8.18
CA GLY A 42 -7.99 7.48 9.64
C GLY A 42 -7.54 8.69 10.46
N SER A 43 -6.95 9.72 9.85
CA SER A 43 -6.55 10.95 10.57
C SER A 43 -7.69 11.95 10.81
N GLY A 44 -8.89 11.70 10.29
CA GLY A 44 -10.06 12.59 10.46
C GLY A 44 -10.06 13.82 9.54
N VAL A 45 -9.13 13.93 8.60
CA VAL A 45 -9.11 14.96 7.56
C VAL A 45 -9.57 14.32 6.25
N GLU A 46 -10.48 14.99 5.52
CA GLU A 46 -11.08 14.46 4.28
C GLU A 46 -10.03 14.23 3.16
N PRO A 47 -10.29 13.32 2.20
CA PRO A 47 -9.28 12.87 1.26
C PRO A 47 -8.91 13.93 0.21
N ILE A 48 -7.69 13.73 -0.30
CA ILE A 48 -6.88 14.60 -1.14
C ILE A 48 -7.71 15.23 -2.28
N SER A 49 -7.67 16.56 -2.37
CA SER A 49 -8.11 17.28 -3.57
C SER A 49 -7.14 16.94 -4.70
N ASN A 50 -7.63 16.18 -5.66
CA ASN A 50 -6.98 15.76 -6.90
C ASN A 50 -5.83 16.71 -7.34
N PRO A 51 -4.55 16.36 -7.09
CA PRO A 51 -3.44 17.21 -7.49
C PRO A 51 -3.50 17.35 -9.01
N LYS A 52 -3.35 18.60 -9.48
CA LYS A 52 -3.68 19.04 -10.84
C LYS A 52 -2.99 18.22 -11.96
N ASP A 53 -1.91 17.52 -11.62
CA ASP A 53 -1.05 16.79 -12.57
C ASP A 53 -1.16 15.26 -12.49
N ASN A 54 -2.21 14.74 -11.84
CA ASN A 54 -2.37 13.30 -11.60
C ASN A 54 -3.33 12.61 -12.59
N GLU A 55 -4.11 13.37 -13.39
CA GLU A 55 -5.12 12.81 -14.29
C GLU A 55 -4.57 12.26 -15.62
N ASP A 56 -3.45 12.81 -16.11
CA ASP A 56 -2.87 12.45 -17.43
C ASP A 56 -1.66 11.49 -17.34
N ARG A 57 -1.27 11.08 -16.13
CA ARG A 57 -0.09 10.23 -15.93
C ARG A 57 -0.44 8.74 -15.96
N PRO A 58 0.45 7.87 -16.48
CA PRO A 58 0.24 6.43 -16.43
C PRO A 58 0.10 5.94 -15.00
N LYS A 59 -0.94 5.15 -14.73
CA LYS A 59 -1.10 4.48 -13.44
C LYS A 59 0.03 3.47 -13.23
N VAL A 60 0.60 3.46 -12.03
CA VAL A 60 1.59 2.46 -11.66
C VAL A 60 0.86 1.19 -11.19
N VAL A 61 1.09 0.09 -11.91
CA VAL A 61 0.59 -1.23 -11.52
C VAL A 61 1.69 -1.94 -10.73
N ILE A 62 1.39 -2.26 -9.48
CA ILE A 62 2.23 -3.11 -8.64
C ILE A 62 1.72 -4.54 -8.80
N PRO A 63 2.48 -5.44 -9.47
CA PRO A 63 2.03 -6.80 -9.68
C PRO A 63 1.96 -7.58 -8.36
N ALA A 64 1.25 -8.71 -8.40
CA ALA A 64 1.25 -9.64 -7.28
C ALA A 64 2.68 -10.10 -6.96
N SER A 65 3.00 -10.19 -5.67
CA SER A 65 4.27 -10.72 -5.20
C SER A 65 4.34 -12.24 -5.35
N ASN A 66 5.56 -12.78 -5.24
CA ASN A 66 5.75 -14.20 -4.96
C ASN A 66 5.14 -14.57 -3.59
N ILE A 67 4.80 -15.84 -3.42
CA ILE A 67 4.31 -16.35 -2.13
C ILE A 67 5.50 -16.50 -1.19
N VAL A 68 5.40 -15.90 -0.01
CA VAL A 68 6.31 -16.18 1.09
C VAL A 68 5.67 -17.25 1.97
N GLU A 69 6.42 -18.30 2.27
CA GLU A 69 6.02 -19.38 3.16
C GLU A 69 6.98 -19.43 4.35
N TRP A 70 6.44 -19.57 5.55
CA TRP A 70 7.24 -19.71 6.76
C TRP A 70 6.55 -20.59 7.80
N THR A 71 7.31 -21.02 8.79
CA THR A 71 6.83 -21.81 9.92
C THR A 71 6.99 -21.01 11.20
N VAL A 72 6.00 -21.10 12.08
CA VAL A 72 6.01 -20.43 13.38
C VAL A 72 6.96 -21.19 14.32
N VAL A 73 7.93 -20.48 14.88
CA VAL A 73 8.96 -20.99 15.81
C VAL A 73 9.09 -20.05 17.02
N PHE A 74 9.46 -20.59 18.18
CA PHE A 74 9.81 -19.84 19.41
C PHE A 74 11.18 -20.27 19.92
#